data_AF-A0A949FMU7-F1
#
_entry.id   AF-A0A949FMU7-F1
#
_cell.length_a   1.000
_cell.length_b   1.000
_cell.length_c   1.000
_cell.angle_alpha   90.00
_cell.angle_beta   90.00
_cell.angle_gamma   90.00
#
_symmetry.space_group_name_H-M   'P 1'
#
loop_
_entity.id
_entity.type
_entity.pdbx_description
1 polymer ?
#
loop_
_entity_poly.entity_id
_entity_poly.type
_entity_poly.pdbx_seq_one_letter_code
_entity_poly.pdbx_strand_id
1 'polypeptide(L)' 'CRLPSGHPEAFLEAFANIYCAAFDAMIDAESGKAIEKVNTLYPNVHDGVEGMYFIQQCVASSAANGGWLPMNHPRCRK' A
#
# COMPACT_ATOMS: atom_id res chain seq x y z
N CYS A 1 10.67 8.14 13.18
CA CYS A 1 11.65 9.25 13.27
C CYS A 1 10.93 10.56 13.02
N ARG A 2 11.22 11.62 13.78
CA ARG A 2 10.85 12.98 13.39
C ARG A 2 11.99 13.92 13.74
N LEU A 3 12.61 14.52 12.72
CA LEU A 3 13.61 15.55 12.91
C LEU A 3 12.92 16.90 13.20
N PRO A 4 13.59 17.82 13.91
CA PRO A 4 13.05 19.16 14.13
C PRO A 4 12.85 19.89 12.79
N SER A 5 11.84 20.77 12.75
CA SER A 5 11.56 21.60 11.59
C SER A 5 12.83 22.28 11.06
N GLY A 6 13.05 22.22 9.75
CA GLY A 6 14.25 22.74 9.08
C GLY A 6 15.34 21.68 8.81
N HIS A 7 15.23 20.48 9.38
CA HIS A 7 16.10 19.36 9.03
C HIS A 7 15.43 18.49 7.96
N PRO A 8 16.09 18.22 6.82
CA PRO A 8 15.46 17.48 5.74
C PRO A 8 15.29 16.01 6.12
N GLU A 9 14.06 15.52 5.99
CA GLU A 9 13.74 14.11 5.89
C GLU A 9 13.50 13.78 4.41
N ALA A 10 13.80 12.56 4.01
CA ALA A 10 13.64 12.14 2.63
C ALA A 10 13.32 10.64 2.54
N PHE A 11 13.96 9.99 1.58
CA PHE A 11 13.64 8.63 1.18
C PHE A 11 13.81 7.61 2.31
N LEU A 12 14.89 7.69 3.09
CA LEU A 12 15.17 6.72 4.15
C LEU A 12 14.16 6.87 5.31
N GLU A 13 13.82 8.10 5.68
CA GLU A 13 12.82 8.38 6.71
C GLU A 13 11.42 7.92 6.26
N ALA A 14 11.08 8.12 4.98
CA ALA A 14 9.83 7.61 4.41
C ALA A 14 9.75 6.08 4.48
N PHE A 15 10.83 5.37 4.12
CA PHE A 15 10.89 3.92 4.26
C PHE A 15 10.78 3.49 5.72
N ALA A 16 11.52 4.15 6.63
CA ALA A 16 11.47 3.85 8.05
C ALA A 16 10.04 3.99 8.61
N ASN A 17 9.28 5.00 8.16
CA ASN A 17 7.89 5.19 8.57
C ASN A 17 6.99 4.01 8.16
N ILE A 18 7.17 3.44 6.96
CA ILE A 18 6.43 2.24 6.51
C ILE A 18 6.76 1.04 7.41
N TYR A 19 8.05 0.81 7.68
CA TYR A 19 8.50 -0.30 8.52
C TYR A 19 7.99 -0.18 9.96
N CYS A 20 8.06 1.02 10.56
CA CYS A 20 7.55 1.25 11.91
C CYS A 20 6.05 0.95 11.99
N ALA A 21 5.24 1.47 11.05
CA ALA A 21 3.81 1.22 11.04
C ALA A 21 3.45 -0.26 10.87
N ALA A 22 4.19 -0.99 10.03
CA ALA A 22 4.01 -2.42 9.85
C ALA A 22 4.40 -3.21 11.12
N PHE A 23 5.51 -2.83 11.77
CA PHE A 23 5.98 -3.47 12.99
C PHE A 23 5.02 -3.27 14.17
N ASP A 24 4.49 -2.07 14.35
CA ASP A 24 3.50 -1.79 15.39
C ASP A 24 2.26 -2.69 15.23
N ALA A 25 1.79 -2.87 13.99
CA ALA A 25 0.67 -3.77 13.70
C ALA A 25 1.00 -5.26 13.91
N MET A 26 2.25 -5.69 13.70
CA MET A 26 2.70 -7.05 14.01
C MET A 26 2.67 -7.32 15.51
N ILE A 27 3.14 -6.38 16.33
CA ILE A 27 3.10 -6.48 17.79
C ILE A 27 1.65 -6.49 18.30
N ASP A 28 0.80 -5.63 17.74
CA ASP A 28 -0.61 -5.62 18.10
C ASP A 28 -1.32 -6.95 17.72
N ALA A 29 -0.99 -7.52 16.56
CA ALA A 29 -1.49 -8.83 16.16
C ALA A 29 -1.01 -9.97 17.08
N GLU A 30 0.28 -9.98 17.43
CA GLU A 30 0.87 -10.98 18.34
C GLU A 30 0.26 -10.89 19.74
N SER A 31 -0.01 -9.68 20.23
CA SER A 31 -0.69 -9.45 21.52
C SER A 31 -2.19 -9.75 21.51
N GLY A 32 -2.75 -10.20 20.38
CA GLY A 32 -4.15 -10.57 20.24
C GLY A 32 -5.12 -9.39 20.18
N LYS A 33 -4.63 -8.17 19.92
CA LYS A 33 -5.50 -7.01 19.71
C LYS A 33 -6.18 -7.08 18.36
N ALA A 34 -7.35 -6.44 18.27
CA ALA A 34 -8.00 -6.21 16.98
C ALA A 34 -7.17 -5.22 16.17
N ILE A 35 -6.77 -5.61 14.95
CA ILE A 35 -6.05 -4.76 14.01
C ILE A 35 -6.88 -4.57 12.73
N GLU A 36 -6.78 -3.39 12.14
CA GLU A 36 -7.26 -3.14 10.78
C GLU A 36 -6.41 -3.96 9.79
N LYS A 37 -7.05 -4.55 8.76
CA LYS A 37 -6.38 -5.47 7.81
C LYS A 37 -6.50 -5.02 6.37
N VAL A 38 -7.49 -4.20 6.05
CA VAL A 38 -7.78 -3.73 4.70
C VAL A 38 -7.23 -2.33 4.51
N ASN A 39 -7.65 -1.38 5.35
CA ASN A 39 -7.29 0.04 5.22
C ASN A 39 -6.17 0.44 6.18
N THR A 40 -5.03 -0.25 6.09
CA THR A 40 -3.88 -0.03 6.99
C THR A 40 -3.05 1.19 6.57
N LEU A 41 -2.34 1.79 7.54
CA LEU A 41 -1.45 2.93 7.29
C LEU A 41 -0.27 2.56 6.37
N TYR A 42 0.22 1.34 6.48
CA TYR A 42 1.25 0.78 5.60
C TYR A 42 0.61 0.02 4.43
N PRO A 43 1.30 -0.12 3.28
CA PRO A 43 0.83 -0.95 2.17
C PRO A 43 0.68 -2.42 2.60
N ASN A 44 -0.42 -3.06 2.23
CA ASN A 44 -0.70 -4.45 2.53
C ASN A 44 -1.04 -5.24 1.26
N VAL A 45 -1.50 -6.48 1.44
CA VAL A 45 -1.81 -7.40 0.31
C VAL A 45 -2.89 -6.85 -0.62
N HIS A 46 -3.82 -6.04 -0.12
CA HIS A 46 -4.88 -5.43 -0.91
C HIS A 46 -4.33 -4.40 -1.90
N ASP A 47 -3.39 -3.55 -1.48
CA ASP A 47 -2.68 -2.62 -2.38
C ASP A 47 -1.85 -3.39 -3.41
N GLY A 48 -1.23 -4.50 -3.00
CA GLY A 48 -0.48 -5.36 -3.91
C GLY A 48 -1.35 -5.96 -5.02
N VAL A 49 -2.55 -6.42 -4.66
CA VAL A 49 -3.54 -6.91 -5.64
C VAL A 49 -3.97 -5.80 -6.59
N GLU A 50 -4.21 -4.59 -6.07
CA GLU A 50 -4.57 -3.42 -6.89
C GLU A 50 -3.46 -3.07 -7.89
N GLY A 51 -2.21 -3.03 -7.45
CA GLY A 51 -1.06 -2.77 -8.32
C GLY A 51 -0.90 -3.83 -9.42
N MET A 52 -1.06 -5.12 -9.08
CA MET A 52 -1.00 -6.18 -10.08
C MET A 52 -2.16 -6.12 -11.07
N TYR A 53 -3.37 -5.80 -10.58
CA TYR A 53 -4.55 -5.65 -11.44
C TYR A 53 -4.38 -4.45 -12.39
N PHE A 54 -3.81 -3.35 -11.91
CA PHE A 54 -3.47 -2.19 -12.75
C PHE A 54 -2.54 -2.59 -13.90
N ILE A 55 -1.44 -3.30 -13.59
CA ILE A 55 -0.48 -3.78 -14.61
C ILE A 55 -1.21 -4.67 -15.64
N GLN A 56 -2.04 -5.59 -15.18
CA GLN A 56 -2.83 -6.46 -16.05
C GLN A 56 -3.74 -5.66 -17.00
N GLN A 57 -4.46 -4.65 -16.49
CA GLN A 57 -5.33 -3.81 -17.31
C GLN A 57 -4.54 -2.93 -18.28
N CYS A 58 -3.37 -2.42 -17.91
CA CYS A 58 -2.50 -1.70 -18.84
C CYS A 58 -2.06 -2.57 -20.02
N VAL A 59 -1.66 -3.82 -19.75
CA VAL A 59 -1.27 -4.76 -20.80
C VAL A 59 -2.47 -5.12 -21.70
N ALA A 60 -3.65 -5.37 -21.11
CA ALA A 60 -4.86 -5.65 -21.86
C ALA A 60 -5.32 -4.45 -22.70
N SER A 61 -5.20 -3.23 -22.18
CA SER A 61 -5.50 -1.99 -22.90
C SER A 61 -4.57 -1.82 -24.11
N SER A 62 -3.27 -2.08 -23.93
CA SER A 62 -2.29 -2.04 -25.02
C SER A 62 -2.66 -3.03 -26.15
N ALA A 63 -3.05 -4.26 -25.80
CA ALA A 63 -3.51 -5.26 -26.77
C ALA A 63 -4.84 -4.86 -27.46
N ALA A 64 -5.68 -4.08 -26.77
CA ALA A 64 -6.92 -3.52 -27.28
C ALA A 64 -6.74 -2.15 -27.97
N ASN A 65 -5.53 -1.85 -28.49
CA ASN A 65 -5.21 -0.60 -29.18
C ASN A 65 -5.48 0.67 -28.34
N GLY A 66 -5.17 0.61 -27.05
CA GLY A 66 -5.36 1.73 -26.11
C GLY A 66 -6.80 1.90 -25.61
N GLY A 67 -7.62 0.84 -25.68
CA GLY A 67 -8.99 0.86 -25.17
C GLY A 67 -9.07 1.09 -23.65
N TRP A 68 -10.10 1.80 -23.21
CA TRP A 68 -10.40 2.00 -21.78
C TRP A 68 -10.93 0.71 -21.16
N LEU A 69 -10.35 0.29 -20.04
CA LEU A 69 -10.74 -0.91 -19.30
C LEU A 69 -11.11 -0.56 -17.85
N PRO A 70 -12.02 -1.33 -17.21
CA PRO A 70 -12.47 -1.05 -15.86
C PRO A 70 -11.41 -1.35 -14.80
N MET A 71 -11.23 -0.41 -13.86
CA MET A 71 -10.31 -0.54 -12.72
C MET A 71 -11.09 -0.79 -11.42
N ASN A 72 -11.72 -1.96 -11.30
CA ASN A 72 -12.42 -2.38 -10.08
C ASN A 72 -12.12 -3.85 -9.79
N HIS A 73 -11.53 -4.14 -8.63
CA HIS A 73 -11.27 -5.50 -8.18
C HIS A 73 -11.76 -5.69 -6.72
N PRO A 74 -12.50 -6.77 -6.40
CA PRO A 74 -13.18 -6.93 -5.10
C PRO A 74 -12.27 -6.93 -3.87
N ARG A 75 -10.97 -7.17 -4.06
CA ARG A 75 -9.96 -7.16 -2.98
C ARG A 75 -9.14 -5.87 -2.91
N CYS A 76 -9.40 -4.86 -3.72
CA CYS A 76 -8.73 -3.57 -3.55
C CYS A 76 -9.23 -2.86 -2.28
N ARG A 77 -8.46 -1.87 -1.82
CA ARG A 77 -8.93 -0.95 -0.77
C ARG A 77 -10.13 -0.14 -1.28
N LYS A 78 -10.92 0.39 -0.34
CA LYS A 78 -12.07 1.26 -0.63
C LYS A 78 -11.69 2.72 -0.61
#